data_AF-A0A097EQE0-F1
#
_entry.id   AF-A0A097EQE0-F1
#
_cell.length_a   1.000
_cell.length_b   1.000
_cell.length_c   1.000
_cell.angle_alpha   90.00
_cell.angle_beta   90.00
_cell.angle_gamma   90.00
#
_symmetry.space_group_name_H-M   'P 1'
#
loop_
_entity.id
_entity.type
_entity.pdbx_description
1 polymer ?
#
loop_
_entity_poly.entity_id
_entity_poly.type
_entity_poly.pdbx_seq_one_letter_code
_entity_poly.pdbx_strand_id
1 'polypeptide(L)'
;MQTNNNLLDQLKDIYLPERVSQWWPLAYGWWIVLAIIILAILVFLVLLHFRKKKKQYIDSIVNDLRSEVDNTYQQKPKEVLQQISVYLKRVAMQKFPNENVKTLHGEAWLEFLDSKLKQPNFVNTKANMLGNSYKPVELSKQELDEIMSVAEKWLRRML
;
A
#
# COMPACT_ATOMS: atom_id res chain seq x y z
N MET A 1 -13.07 -85.14 53.84
CA MET A 1 -12.43 -83.87 54.24
C MET A 1 -12.58 -82.91 53.07
N GLN A 2 -13.53 -81.98 53.14
CA GLN A 2 -13.81 -81.01 52.07
C GLN A 2 -12.78 -79.89 52.14
N THR A 3 -11.88 -79.81 51.17
CA THR A 3 -11.03 -78.64 50.97
C THR A 3 -11.92 -77.51 50.44
N ASN A 4 -12.24 -76.56 51.32
CA ASN A 4 -12.86 -75.29 50.95
C ASN A 4 -11.91 -74.58 49.99
N ASN A 5 -12.09 -74.83 48.70
CA ASN A 5 -11.43 -74.10 47.64
C ASN A 5 -11.99 -72.68 47.71
N ASN A 6 -11.25 -71.80 48.37
CA ASN A 6 -11.64 -70.42 48.60
C ASN A 6 -11.63 -69.70 47.25
N LEU A 7 -12.78 -69.73 46.57
CA LEU A 7 -13.01 -69.12 45.24
C LEU A 7 -12.69 -67.62 45.22
N LEU A 8 -12.66 -67.00 46.40
CA LEU A 8 -12.28 -65.61 46.62
C LEU A 8 -10.78 -65.35 46.36
N ASP A 9 -9.90 -66.33 46.61
CA ASP A 9 -8.46 -66.20 46.32
C ASP A 9 -8.12 -66.36 44.82
N GLN A 10 -9.09 -66.80 44.00
CA GLN A 10 -8.94 -66.88 42.55
C GLN A 10 -9.43 -65.62 41.81
N LEU A 11 -10.00 -64.64 42.53
CA LEU A 11 -10.27 -63.34 41.94
C LEU A 11 -8.95 -62.60 41.73
N LYS A 12 -8.45 -62.65 40.49
CA LYS A 12 -7.38 -61.78 40.03
C LYS A 12 -7.82 -60.32 40.22
N ASP A 13 -6.97 -59.54 40.88
CA ASP A 13 -7.17 -58.10 41.04
C ASP A 13 -7.55 -57.44 39.71
N ILE A 14 -8.56 -56.58 39.73
CA ILE A 14 -9.02 -55.85 38.55
C ILE A 14 -7.91 -54.87 38.18
N TYR A 15 -7.10 -55.24 37.17
CA TYR A 15 -6.17 -54.32 36.53
C TYR A 15 -7.00 -53.22 35.83
N LEU A 16 -7.19 -52.08 36.49
CA LEU A 16 -7.59 -50.88 35.76
C LEU A 16 -6.43 -50.54 34.82
N PRO A 17 -6.66 -50.37 33.50
CA PRO A 17 -5.63 -49.82 32.65
C PRO A 17 -5.23 -48.48 33.28
N GLU A 18 -3.92 -48.28 33.51
CA GLU A 18 -3.41 -46.95 33.83
C GLU A 18 -4.09 -46.00 32.86
N ARG A 19 -4.76 -44.97 33.37
CA ARG A 19 -5.46 -43.98 32.54
C ARG A 19 -4.44 -43.55 31.50
N VAL A 20 -4.58 -44.05 30.27
CA VAL A 20 -3.79 -43.59 29.14
C VAL A 20 -3.96 -42.10 29.21
N SER A 21 -2.87 -41.40 29.51
CA SER A 21 -2.91 -39.96 29.67
C SER A 21 -3.41 -39.47 28.33
N GLN A 22 -4.72 -39.17 28.30
CA GLN A 22 -5.53 -38.88 27.13
C GLN A 22 -5.25 -37.43 26.71
N TRP A 23 -3.98 -37.08 26.82
CA TRP A 23 -3.39 -35.77 26.77
C TRP A 23 -2.11 -35.81 25.96
N TRP A 24 -1.77 -36.92 25.28
CA TRP A 24 -0.74 -36.93 24.24
C TRP A 24 -0.93 -38.08 23.23
N PRO A 25 -0.62 -37.91 21.93
CA PRO A 25 -0.13 -36.71 21.29
C PRO A 25 -1.31 -35.92 20.72
N LEU A 26 -1.27 -34.60 20.85
CA LEU A 26 -1.94 -33.76 19.87
C LEU A 26 -1.53 -34.32 18.50
N ALA A 27 -2.45 -35.02 17.80
CA ALA A 27 -2.12 -35.81 16.61
C ALA A 27 -1.24 -34.96 15.69
N TYR A 28 -0.18 -35.53 15.10
CA TYR A 28 0.85 -34.79 14.35
C TYR A 28 0.30 -33.69 13.39
N GLY A 29 -0.94 -33.83 12.93
CA GLY A 29 -1.70 -32.81 12.21
C GLY A 29 -1.82 -31.43 12.90
N TRP A 30 -1.81 -31.33 14.23
CA TRP A 30 -1.85 -30.02 14.91
C TRP A 30 -0.56 -29.23 14.75
N TRP A 31 0.59 -29.91 14.64
CA TRP A 31 1.84 -29.24 14.32
C TRP A 31 1.81 -28.67 12.90
N ILE A 32 1.15 -29.36 11.96
CA ILE A 32 0.92 -28.87 10.60
C ILE A 32 0.01 -27.63 10.64
N VAL A 33 -1.09 -27.68 11.40
CA VAL A 33 -1.98 -26.53 11.58
C VAL A 33 -1.24 -25.34 12.21
N LEU A 34 -0.45 -25.58 13.26
CA LEU A 34 0.36 -24.56 13.91
C LEU A 34 1.38 -23.95 12.94
N ALA A 35 2.06 -24.78 12.14
CA ALA A 35 3.00 -24.32 11.12
C ALA A 35 2.32 -23.45 10.06
N ILE A 36 1.12 -23.83 9.60
CA ILE A 36 0.32 -23.03 8.66
C ILE A 36 -0.07 -21.69 9.28
N ILE A 37 -0.50 -21.67 10.55
CA ILE A 37 -0.86 -20.44 11.26
C ILE A 37 0.36 -19.52 11.37
N ILE A 38 1.52 -20.05 11.76
CA ILE A 38 2.76 -19.27 11.86
C ILE A 38 3.14 -18.71 10.48
N LEU A 39 3.08 -19.52 9.43
CA LEU A 39 3.37 -19.07 8.07
C LEU A 39 2.41 -17.97 7.61
N ALA A 40 1.11 -18.11 7.88
CA ALA A 40 0.10 -17.10 7.56
C ALA A 40 0.38 -15.79 8.30
N ILE A 41 0.77 -15.85 9.58
CA ILE A 41 1.15 -14.67 10.37
C ILE A 41 2.39 -14.02 9.77
N LEU A 42 3.43 -14.80 9.42
CA LEU A 42 4.65 -14.26 8.81
C LEU A 42 4.34 -13.56 7.48
N VAL A 43 3.58 -14.21 6.59
CA VAL A 43 3.14 -13.61 5.32
C VAL A 43 2.35 -12.34 5.57
N PHE A 44 1.42 -12.35 6.53
CA PHE A 44 0.63 -11.19 6.89
C PHE A 44 1.49 -10.02 7.40
N LEU A 45 2.44 -10.28 8.29
CA LEU A 45 3.37 -9.26 8.81
C LEU A 45 4.26 -8.68 7.71
N VAL A 46 4.77 -9.54 6.81
CA VAL A 46 5.56 -9.11 5.66
C VAL A 46 4.74 -8.21 4.73
N LEU A 47 3.51 -8.61 4.39
CA LEU A 47 2.60 -7.80 3.59
C LEU A 47 2.29 -6.45 4.25
N LEU A 48 2.03 -6.44 5.57
CA LEU A 48 1.82 -5.20 6.31
C LEU A 48 3.04 -4.28 6.26
N HIS A 49 4.24 -4.83 6.41
CA HIS A 49 5.49 -4.07 6.36
C HIS A 49 5.69 -3.41 4.99
N PHE A 50 5.53 -4.18 3.91
CA PHE A 50 5.63 -3.64 2.55
C PHE A 50 4.56 -2.59 2.24
N ARG A 51 3.32 -2.79 2.72
CA ARG A 51 2.25 -1.80 2.56
C ARG A 51 2.55 -0.50 3.30
N LYS A 52 3.09 -0.57 4.53
CA LYS A 52 3.51 0.60 5.31
C LYS A 52 4.64 1.35 4.61
N LYS A 53 5.68 0.65 4.15
CA LYS A 53 6.80 1.25 3.41
C LYS A 53 6.35 1.92 2.12
N LYS A 54 5.48 1.26 1.34
CA LYS A 54 4.92 1.85 0.12
C LYS A 54 4.17 3.14 0.43
N LYS A 55 3.30 3.14 1.45
CA LYS A 55 2.57 4.35 1.86
C LYS A 55 3.52 5.48 2.25
N GLN A 56 4.51 5.20 3.10
CA GLN A 56 5.50 6.20 3.54
C GLN A 56 6.28 6.80 2.37
N TYR A 57 6.67 5.99 1.39
CA TYR A 57 7.35 6.46 0.18
C TYR A 57 6.47 7.38 -0.69
N ILE A 58 5.18 7.05 -0.82
CA ILE A 58 4.25 7.92 -1.55
C ILE A 58 4.05 9.24 -0.80
N ASP A 59 3.86 9.16 0.52
CA ASP A 59 3.68 10.34 1.36
C ASP A 59 4.93 11.24 1.34
N SER A 60 6.14 10.67 1.30
CA SER A 60 7.37 11.47 1.17
C SER A 60 7.42 12.22 -0.17
N ILE A 61 7.11 11.56 -1.29
CA ILE A 61 7.11 12.21 -2.61
C ILE A 61 6.08 13.35 -2.68
N VAL A 62 4.88 13.13 -2.13
CA VAL A 62 3.84 14.16 -2.09
C VAL A 62 4.28 15.35 -1.22
N ASN A 63 4.88 15.08 -0.06
CA ASN A 63 5.40 16.14 0.81
C ASN A 63 6.56 16.91 0.16
N ASP A 64 7.44 16.22 -0.56
CA ASP A 64 8.54 16.84 -1.29
C ASP A 64 8.01 17.81 -2.35
N LEU A 65 7.04 17.37 -3.18
CA LEU A 65 6.36 18.24 -4.14
C LEU A 65 5.77 19.47 -3.45
N ARG A 66 5.03 19.28 -2.35
CA ARG A 66 4.39 20.38 -1.64
C ARG A 66 5.40 21.40 -1.13
N SER A 67 6.50 20.93 -0.55
CA SER A 67 7.58 21.79 -0.07
C SER A 67 8.25 22.58 -1.20
N GLU A 68 8.49 21.95 -2.34
CA GLU A 68 9.11 22.58 -3.52
C GLU A 68 8.17 23.63 -4.14
N VAL A 69 6.87 23.32 -4.19
CA VAL A 69 5.83 24.23 -4.67
C VAL A 69 5.65 25.42 -3.74
N ASP A 70 5.58 25.22 -2.43
CA ASP A 70 5.45 26.31 -1.45
C ASP A 70 6.66 27.25 -1.52
N ASN A 71 7.87 26.70 -1.58
CA ASN A 71 9.10 27.49 -1.73
C ASN A 71 9.09 28.29 -3.05
N THR A 72 8.69 27.65 -4.15
CA THR A 72 8.60 28.30 -5.46
C THR A 72 7.53 29.38 -5.47
N TYR A 73 6.39 29.16 -4.82
CA TYR A 73 5.31 30.14 -4.74
C TYR A 73 5.76 31.42 -3.99
N GLN A 74 6.55 31.27 -2.92
CA GLN A 74 7.07 32.42 -2.16
C GLN A 74 8.15 33.20 -2.91
N GLN A 75 9.06 32.51 -3.61
CA GLN A 75 10.19 33.15 -4.28
C GLN A 75 9.86 33.62 -5.70
N LYS A 76 9.06 32.83 -6.42
CA LYS A 76 8.79 32.96 -7.86
C LYS A 76 7.35 32.51 -8.18
N PRO A 77 6.33 33.25 -7.73
CA PRO A 77 4.93 32.84 -7.87
C PRO A 77 4.52 32.59 -9.33
N LYS A 78 5.13 33.29 -10.29
CA LYS A 78 4.86 33.12 -11.73
C LYS A 78 5.36 31.80 -12.32
N GLU A 79 6.33 31.14 -11.67
CA GLU A 79 6.96 29.90 -12.14
C GLU A 79 6.37 28.65 -11.45
N VAL A 80 5.49 28.82 -10.45
CA VAL A 80 4.98 27.70 -9.64
C VAL A 80 4.26 26.64 -10.48
N LEU A 81 3.52 27.07 -11.51
CA LEU A 81 2.79 26.19 -12.41
C LEU A 81 3.75 25.36 -13.29
N GLN A 82 4.84 25.99 -13.74
CA GLN A 82 5.92 25.30 -14.45
C GLN A 82 6.54 24.23 -13.56
N GLN A 83 6.81 24.58 -12.30
CA GLN A 83 7.42 23.67 -11.34
C GLN A 83 6.56 22.41 -11.10
N ILE A 84 5.24 22.59 -10.90
CA ILE A 84 4.30 21.46 -10.76
C ILE A 84 4.33 20.57 -12.01
N SER A 85 4.26 21.18 -13.20
CA SER A 85 4.26 20.46 -14.48
C SER A 85 5.56 19.67 -14.71
N VAL A 86 6.72 20.28 -14.41
CA VAL A 86 8.04 19.64 -14.50
C VAL A 86 8.15 18.47 -13.54
N TYR A 87 7.66 18.62 -12.30
CA TYR A 87 7.68 17.55 -11.31
C TYR A 87 6.85 16.35 -11.77
N LEU A 88 5.60 16.60 -12.20
CA LEU A 88 4.72 15.55 -12.72
C LEU A 88 5.33 14.85 -13.94
N LYS A 89 5.95 15.59 -14.86
CA LYS A 89 6.68 15.02 -16.00
C LYS A 89 7.84 14.13 -15.57
N ARG A 90 8.63 14.55 -14.57
CA ARG A 90 9.74 13.74 -14.03
C ARG A 90 9.24 12.39 -13.52
N VAL A 91 8.15 12.39 -12.74
CA VAL A 91 7.54 11.17 -12.21
C VAL A 91 6.94 10.31 -13.33
N ALA A 92 6.25 10.95 -14.29
CA ALA A 92 5.69 10.26 -15.45
C ALA A 92 6.77 9.57 -16.29
N MET A 93 7.90 10.23 -16.54
CA MET A 93 9.03 9.63 -17.27
C MET A 93 9.63 8.42 -16.55
N GLN A 94 9.68 8.45 -15.21
CA GLN A 94 10.17 7.33 -14.42
C GLN A 94 9.19 6.14 -14.43
N LYS A 95 7.88 6.42 -14.41
CA LYS A 95 6.83 5.41 -14.36
C LYS A 95 6.46 4.83 -15.73
N PHE A 96 6.61 5.62 -16.80
CA PHE A 96 6.21 5.27 -18.16
C PHE A 96 7.38 5.46 -19.14
N PRO A 97 8.44 4.63 -19.07
CA PRO A 97 9.63 4.79 -19.90
C PRO A 97 9.34 4.58 -21.41
N ASN A 98 8.28 3.85 -21.75
CA ASN A 98 7.92 3.51 -23.13
C ASN A 98 6.93 4.50 -23.75
N GLU A 99 6.31 5.37 -22.95
CA GLU A 99 5.42 6.41 -23.44
C GLU A 99 6.28 7.66 -23.59
N ASN A 100 6.34 8.27 -24.79
CA ASN A 100 7.21 9.41 -25.11
C ASN A 100 6.78 10.70 -24.36
N VAL A 101 6.74 10.68 -23.02
CA VAL A 101 6.26 11.76 -22.16
C VAL A 101 7.01 13.06 -22.40
N LYS A 102 8.28 12.99 -22.80
CA LYS A 102 9.12 14.15 -23.10
C LYS A 102 8.55 15.04 -24.20
N THR A 103 7.83 14.47 -25.17
CA THR A 103 7.27 15.23 -26.30
C THR A 103 5.85 15.74 -26.02
N LEU A 104 5.27 15.40 -24.87
CA LEU A 104 3.92 15.83 -24.51
C LEU A 104 3.92 17.24 -23.94
N HIS A 105 3.15 18.13 -24.55
CA HIS A 105 2.97 19.52 -24.13
C HIS A 105 1.51 19.92 -24.36
N GLY A 106 1.06 21.02 -23.73
CA GLY A 106 -0.28 21.55 -23.97
C GLY A 106 -1.37 20.56 -23.56
N GLU A 107 -2.36 20.42 -24.43
CA GLU A 107 -3.50 19.53 -24.25
C GLU A 107 -3.09 18.05 -24.22
N ALA A 108 -2.19 17.62 -25.10
CA ALA A 108 -1.69 16.23 -25.13
C ALA A 108 -1.03 15.82 -23.79
N TRP A 109 -0.44 16.78 -23.06
CA TRP A 109 0.08 16.53 -21.72
C TRP A 109 -1.06 16.31 -20.70
N LEU A 110 -2.10 17.13 -20.74
CA LEU A 110 -3.26 17.00 -19.85
C LEU A 110 -4.04 15.71 -20.12
N GLU A 111 -4.26 15.37 -21.39
CA GLU A 111 -4.89 14.12 -21.82
C GLU A 111 -4.12 12.91 -21.33
N PHE A 112 -2.79 12.94 -21.41
CA PHE A 112 -1.97 11.87 -20.86
C PHE A 112 -2.16 11.73 -19.35
N LEU A 113 -2.15 12.84 -18.60
CA LEU A 113 -2.38 12.81 -17.15
C LEU A 113 -3.75 12.23 -16.81
N ASP A 114 -4.78 12.63 -17.54
CA ASP A 114 -6.16 12.15 -17.37
C ASP A 114 -6.34 10.69 -17.81
N SER A 115 -5.61 10.22 -18.82
CA SER A 115 -5.64 8.81 -19.26
C SER A 115 -5.26 7.83 -18.15
N LYS A 116 -4.50 8.29 -17.15
CA LYS A 116 -4.07 7.49 -16.01
C LYS A 116 -5.00 7.62 -14.80
N LEU A 117 -6.01 8.47 -14.88
CA LEU A 117 -7.07 8.64 -13.90
C LEU A 117 -8.37 7.99 -14.38
N LYS A 118 -9.29 7.72 -13.46
CA LYS A 118 -10.63 7.20 -13.80
C LYS A 118 -11.57 8.28 -14.35
N GLN A 119 -11.25 9.53 -14.09
CA GLN A 119 -12.06 10.69 -14.46
C GLN A 119 -11.10 11.80 -14.92
N PRO A 120 -11.48 12.57 -15.95
CA PRO A 120 -10.71 13.72 -16.40
C PRO A 120 -10.74 14.81 -15.32
N ASN A 121 -9.70 14.87 -14.50
CA ASN A 121 -9.54 15.89 -13.45
C ASN A 121 -8.62 17.01 -13.91
N PHE A 122 -7.71 16.77 -14.86
CA PHE A 122 -6.80 17.80 -15.37
C PHE A 122 -7.47 18.68 -16.41
N VAL A 123 -8.23 18.11 -17.35
CA VAL A 123 -8.90 18.89 -18.40
C VAL A 123 -10.08 19.70 -17.85
N ASN A 124 -10.84 19.16 -16.88
CA ASN A 124 -12.11 19.74 -16.42
C ASN A 124 -12.00 20.65 -15.17
N THR A 125 -10.81 20.81 -14.59
CA THR A 125 -10.60 21.67 -13.41
C THR A 125 -9.59 22.78 -13.74
N LYS A 126 -9.27 23.63 -12.76
CA LYS A 126 -8.20 24.62 -12.92
C LYS A 126 -6.81 24.02 -13.16
N ALA A 127 -6.64 22.70 -12.98
CA ALA A 127 -5.44 21.99 -13.38
C ALA A 127 -5.17 22.01 -14.89
N ASN A 128 -6.14 22.43 -15.72
CA ASN A 128 -5.94 22.62 -17.16
C ASN A 128 -4.88 23.70 -17.47
N MET A 129 -4.61 24.59 -16.51
CA MET A 129 -3.56 25.61 -16.62
C MET A 129 -2.18 24.96 -16.80
N LEU A 130 -1.97 23.73 -16.30
CA LEU A 130 -0.72 22.99 -16.45
C LEU A 130 -0.36 22.69 -17.91
N GLY A 131 -1.34 22.69 -18.84
CA GLY A 131 -1.06 22.55 -20.27
C GLY A 131 -0.22 23.70 -20.81
N ASN A 132 -0.41 24.90 -20.26
CA ASN A 132 0.31 26.12 -20.62
C ASN A 132 1.31 26.54 -19.53
N SER A 133 1.88 25.57 -18.80
CA SER A 133 2.72 25.82 -17.62
C SER A 133 3.96 26.69 -17.87
N TYR A 134 4.38 26.88 -19.12
CA TYR A 134 5.51 27.75 -19.50
C TYR A 134 5.13 29.24 -19.58
N LYS A 135 3.84 29.58 -19.52
CA LYS A 135 3.40 30.98 -19.46
C LYS A 135 3.47 31.44 -18.00
N PRO A 136 4.09 32.60 -17.72
CA PRO A 136 4.09 33.15 -16.37
C PRO A 136 2.66 33.55 -15.99
N VAL A 137 2.11 32.90 -14.96
CA VAL A 137 0.76 33.16 -14.44
C VAL A 137 0.88 33.28 -12.93
N GLU A 138 0.34 34.36 -12.37
CA GLU A 138 0.17 34.48 -10.93
C GLU A 138 -1.11 33.75 -10.54
N LEU A 139 -0.96 32.71 -9.71
CA LEU A 139 -2.08 31.94 -9.19
C LEU A 139 -2.47 32.50 -7.82
N SER A 140 -3.77 32.59 -7.58
CA SER A 140 -4.25 32.74 -6.21
C SER A 140 -3.96 31.47 -5.41
N LYS A 141 -3.88 31.60 -4.08
CA LYS A 141 -3.63 30.44 -3.20
C LYS A 141 -4.70 29.35 -3.36
N GLN A 142 -5.95 29.74 -3.55
CA GLN A 142 -7.06 28.80 -3.78
C GLN A 142 -6.88 27.99 -5.08
N GLU A 143 -6.43 28.64 -6.15
CA GLU A 143 -6.15 27.97 -7.42
C GLU A 143 -4.96 27.02 -7.30
N LEU A 144 -3.91 27.46 -6.61
CA LEU A 144 -2.75 26.62 -6.33
C LEU A 144 -3.15 25.37 -5.55
N ASP A 145 -3.95 25.52 -4.49
CA ASP A 145 -4.43 24.40 -3.67
C ASP A 145 -5.32 23.43 -4.48
N GLU A 146 -6.17 23.95 -5.37
CA GLU A 146 -6.99 23.13 -6.27
C GLU A 146 -6.11 22.30 -7.23
N ILE A 147 -5.14 22.95 -7.89
CA ILE A 147 -4.20 22.28 -8.80
C ILE A 147 -3.35 21.24 -8.06
N MET A 148 -2.86 21.60 -6.88
CA MET A 148 -2.09 20.70 -6.03
C MET A 148 -2.91 19.48 -5.62
N SER A 149 -4.18 19.63 -5.28
CA SER A 149 -5.04 18.50 -4.92
C SER A 149 -5.17 17.47 -6.06
N VAL A 150 -5.26 17.94 -7.31
CA VAL A 150 -5.33 17.09 -8.50
C VAL A 150 -3.97 16.42 -8.78
N ALA A 151 -2.87 17.18 -8.65
CA ALA A 151 -1.51 16.66 -8.80
C ALA A 151 -1.18 15.57 -7.75
N GLU A 152 -1.53 15.79 -6.48
CA GLU A 152 -1.35 14.83 -5.40
C GLU A 152 -2.16 13.54 -5.65
N LYS A 153 -3.41 13.68 -6.08
CA LYS A 153 -4.29 12.53 -6.42
C LYS A 153 -3.67 11.70 -7.54
N TRP A 154 -3.09 12.35 -8.55
CA TRP A 154 -2.39 11.67 -9.63
C TRP A 154 -1.14 10.94 -9.15
N LEU A 155 -0.26 11.59 -8.37
CA LEU A 155 0.94 10.97 -7.82
C LEU A 155 0.62 9.73 -6.97
N ARG A 156 -0.37 9.84 -6.08
CA ARG A 156 -0.82 8.73 -5.22
C ARG A 156 -1.38 7.54 -6.02
N ARG A 157 -1.90 7.79 -7.22
CA ARG A 157 -2.43 6.75 -8.12
C ARG A 157 -1.30 6.06 -8.89
N MET A 158 -0.26 6.80 -9.28
CA MET A 158 0.83 6.30 -10.14
C MET A 158 1.97 5.61 -9.38
N LEU A 159 2.15 5.95 -8.09
CA LEU A 159 3.21 5.41 -7.24
C LEU A 159 2.84 4.06 -6.60
#